data_AF-A0A950TST2-F1
#
_entry.id   AF-A0A950TST2-F1
#
_cell.length_a   1.000
_cell.length_b   1.000
_cell.length_c   1.000
_cell.angle_alpha   90.00
_cell.angle_beta   90.00
_cell.angle_gamma   90.00
#
_symmetry.space_group_name_H-M   'P 1'
#
loop_
_entity.id
_entity.type
_entity.pdbx_description
1 polymer ?
#
loop_
_entity_poly.entity_id
_entity_poly.type
_entity_poly.pdbx_seq_one_letter_code
_entity_poly.pdbx_strand_id
1 'polypeptide(L)'
;MRTGEPKAECGRQNAELRAAFWRRIGLSASRGFSLLELMISMFILIILISVAVPTYQRSVQHARETVLKQNLWSMRRAIDQYTADKGKMPKSIDDLVEAKYLNEKPMDPILEKPEWKEIEGDDPNNENERGLQNVGSLAEGTDSDGVEYSKY
;
A
#
# COMPACT_ATOMS: atom_id res chain seq x y z
N MET A 1 -30.87 -39.86 -26.97
CA MET A 1 -31.08 -38.41 -27.21
C MET A 1 -32.19 -37.90 -26.30
N ARG A 2 -31.85 -37.17 -25.23
CA ARG A 2 -32.46 -35.91 -24.77
C ARG A 2 -32.03 -35.62 -23.34
N THR A 3 -31.36 -34.49 -23.22
CA THR A 3 -30.89 -33.75 -22.05
C THR A 3 -32.03 -33.11 -21.26
N GLY A 4 -31.83 -32.84 -19.96
CA GLY A 4 -32.69 -31.95 -19.15
C GLY A 4 -32.18 -31.77 -17.73
N GLU A 5 -31.58 -30.61 -17.45
CA GLU A 5 -30.85 -30.21 -16.24
C GLU A 5 -31.72 -29.97 -14.99
N PRO A 6 -31.19 -30.15 -13.76
CA PRO A 6 -31.81 -29.64 -12.53
C PRO A 6 -31.09 -28.35 -12.08
N LYS A 7 -31.55 -27.18 -12.51
CA LYS A 7 -30.90 -25.90 -12.13
C LYS A 7 -31.84 -24.73 -11.81
N ALA A 8 -33.15 -24.95 -11.63
CA ALA A 8 -34.13 -23.86 -11.56
C ALA A 8 -34.62 -23.48 -10.15
N GLU A 9 -34.39 -24.27 -9.11
CA GLU A 9 -35.08 -24.05 -7.81
C GLU A 9 -34.29 -23.25 -6.75
N CYS A 10 -32.95 -23.27 -6.79
CA CYS A 10 -32.10 -22.59 -5.78
C CYS A 10 -32.10 -21.05 -5.92
N GLY A 11 -32.46 -20.50 -7.08
CA GLY A 11 -32.48 -19.04 -7.32
C GLY A 11 -33.73 -18.31 -6.81
N ARG A 12 -34.81 -19.04 -6.51
CA ARG A 12 -36.14 -18.45 -6.28
C ARG A 12 -36.34 -17.95 -4.85
N GLN A 13 -35.77 -18.65 -3.86
CA GLN A 13 -35.87 -18.27 -2.44
C GLN A 13 -35.12 -16.97 -2.11
N ASN A 14 -33.98 -16.72 -2.74
CA ASN A 14 -33.22 -15.47 -2.54
C ASN A 14 -33.93 -14.24 -3.11
N ALA A 15 -34.76 -14.40 -4.14
CA ALA A 15 -35.51 -13.30 -4.75
C ALA A 15 -36.68 -12.83 -3.86
N GLU A 16 -37.38 -13.77 -3.22
CA GLU A 16 -38.53 -13.46 -2.36
C GLU A 16 -38.10 -12.83 -1.03
N LEU A 17 -36.98 -13.28 -0.45
CA LEU A 17 -36.42 -12.70 0.78
C LEU A 17 -35.95 -11.24 0.55
N ARG A 18 -35.38 -10.96 -0.62
CA ARG A 18 -34.99 -9.59 -1.00
C ARG A 18 -36.23 -8.73 -1.20
N ALA A 19 -37.25 -9.21 -1.92
CA ALA A 19 -38.47 -8.45 -2.17
C ALA A 19 -39.24 -8.09 -0.88
N ALA A 20 -39.30 -9.01 0.11
CA ALA A 20 -39.94 -8.76 1.40
C ALA A 20 -39.18 -7.74 2.25
N PHE A 21 -37.84 -7.75 2.19
CA PHE A 21 -36.99 -6.76 2.87
C PHE A 21 -37.21 -5.34 2.31
N TRP A 22 -37.22 -5.20 0.98
CA TRP A 22 -37.47 -3.91 0.33
C TRP A 22 -38.90 -3.40 0.52
N ARG A 23 -39.89 -4.28 0.69
CA ARG A 23 -41.29 -3.91 0.93
C ARG A 23 -41.54 -3.36 2.35
N ARG A 24 -40.68 -3.67 3.32
CA ARG A 24 -40.72 -3.09 4.68
C ARG A 24 -40.07 -1.70 4.75
N ILE A 25 -39.22 -1.37 3.78
CA ILE A 25 -38.65 -0.03 3.57
C ILE A 25 -39.62 0.74 2.65
N GLY A 26 -40.84 0.93 3.13
CA GLY A 26 -41.89 1.60 2.37
C GLY A 26 -41.56 3.07 2.13
N LEU A 27 -41.03 3.39 0.95
CA LEU A 27 -40.96 4.75 0.40
C LEU A 27 -42.31 5.05 -0.28
N SER A 28 -43.23 5.68 0.47
CA SER A 28 -44.42 6.31 -0.12
C SER A 28 -44.22 7.81 -0.24
N ALA A 29 -44.74 8.35 -1.34
CA ALA A 29 -44.38 9.60 -1.99
C ALA A 29 -44.73 10.91 -1.25
N SER A 30 -43.85 11.89 -1.50
CA SER A 30 -44.07 13.34 -1.56
C SER A 30 -44.58 14.06 -0.30
N ARG A 31 -43.66 14.25 0.65
CA ARG A 31 -43.61 15.43 1.53
C ARG A 31 -42.21 16.04 1.40
N GLY A 32 -42.11 17.36 1.26
CA GLY A 32 -40.82 18.05 1.15
C GLY A 32 -39.93 17.79 2.37
N PHE A 33 -38.62 17.77 2.16
CA PHE A 33 -37.63 17.56 3.23
C PHE A 33 -37.85 18.54 4.38
N SER A 34 -37.93 18.03 5.61
CA SER A 34 -37.92 18.90 6.80
C SER A 34 -36.49 19.38 7.08
N LEU A 35 -36.33 20.59 7.62
CA LEU A 35 -35.02 21.09 8.06
C LEU A 35 -34.39 20.15 9.11
N LEU A 36 -35.22 19.58 9.97
CA LEU A 36 -34.82 18.64 11.00
C LEU A 36 -34.22 17.35 10.41
N GLU A 37 -34.73 16.88 9.27
CA GLU A 37 -34.21 15.67 8.60
C GLU A 37 -32.83 15.91 7.99
N LEU A 38 -32.58 17.08 7.42
CA LEU A 38 -31.24 17.49 6.99
C LEU A 38 -30.29 17.59 8.20
N MET A 39 -30.75 18.12 9.34
CA MET A 39 -29.94 18.24 10.56
C MET A 39 -29.53 16.87 11.11
N ILE A 40 -30.47 15.92 11.23
CA ILE A 40 -30.17 14.55 11.68
C ILE A 40 -29.25 13.86 10.69
N SER A 41 -29.46 14.06 9.39
CA SER A 41 -28.60 13.48 8.35
C SER A 41 -27.17 13.99 8.46
N MET A 42 -26.96 15.31 8.57
CA MET A 42 -25.64 15.88 8.77
C MET A 42 -24.98 15.40 10.06
N PHE A 43 -25.75 15.25 11.14
CA PHE A 43 -25.25 14.73 12.41
C PHE A 43 -24.70 13.30 12.26
N ILE A 44 -25.44 12.41 11.59
CA ILE A 44 -24.98 11.03 11.33
C ILE A 44 -23.76 11.03 10.39
N LEU A 45 -23.75 11.88 9.36
CA LEU A 45 -22.61 11.99 8.44
C LEU A 45 -21.32 12.40 9.17
N ILE A 46 -21.39 13.36 10.10
CA ILE A 46 -20.22 13.80 10.88
C ILE A 46 -19.67 12.66 11.72
N ILE A 47 -20.54 11.89 12.40
CA ILE A 47 -20.12 10.74 13.22
C ILE A 47 -19.39 9.70 12.35
N LEU A 48 -19.92 9.40 11.16
CA LEU A 48 -19.31 8.45 10.24
C LEU A 48 -17.93 8.92 9.76
N ILE A 49 -17.83 10.19 9.32
CA ILE A 49 -16.56 10.77 8.86
C ILE A 49 -15.51 10.74 9.99
N SER A 50 -15.92 11.06 11.22
CA SER A 50 -15.01 11.07 12.38
C SER A 50 -14.32 9.73 12.62
N VAL A 51 -14.98 8.59 12.34
CA VAL A 51 -14.39 7.26 12.49
C VAL A 51 -13.72 6.78 11.19
N ALA A 52 -14.23 7.20 10.03
CA ALA A 52 -13.74 6.77 8.71
C ALA A 52 -12.36 7.37 8.35
N VAL A 53 -12.10 8.65 8.70
CA VAL A 53 -10.84 9.31 8.34
C VAL A 53 -9.59 8.66 8.96
N PRO A 54 -9.50 8.45 10.30
CA PRO A 54 -8.28 7.88 10.89
C PRO A 54 -8.04 6.43 10.45
N THR A 55 -9.11 5.67 10.20
CA THR A 55 -9.00 4.27 9.74
C THR A 55 -8.47 4.20 8.32
N TYR A 56 -8.92 5.08 7.42
CA TYR A 56 -8.39 5.19 6.06
C TYR A 56 -6.90 5.58 6.06
N GLN A 57 -6.52 6.60 6.83
CA GLN A 57 -5.13 7.06 6.91
C GLN A 57 -4.19 5.94 7.37
N ARG A 58 -4.59 5.14 8.37
CA ARG A 58 -3.79 4.01 8.84
C ARG A 58 -3.59 2.94 7.78
N SER A 59 -4.63 2.61 7.01
CA SER A 59 -4.52 1.63 5.92
C SER A 59 -3.57 2.11 4.82
N VAL A 60 -3.63 3.39 4.46
CA VAL A 60 -2.73 3.98 3.45
C VAL A 60 -1.30 4.00 3.96
N GLN A 61 -1.09 4.38 5.23
CA GLN A 61 0.22 4.39 5.85
C GLN A 61 0.86 3.00 5.87
N HIS A 62 0.12 1.97 6.28
CA HIS A 62 0.61 0.59 6.24
C HIS A 62 0.97 0.10 4.84
N ALA A 63 0.19 0.49 3.83
CA ALA A 63 0.52 0.17 2.45
C ALA A 63 1.83 0.85 2.01
N ARG A 64 2.02 2.13 2.36
CA ARG A 64 3.27 2.86 2.10
C ARG A 64 4.46 2.23 2.81
N GLU A 65 4.33 1.87 4.09
CA GLU A 65 5.36 1.16 4.87
C GLU A 65 5.74 -0.19 4.24
N THR A 66 4.75 -0.95 3.76
CA THR A 66 4.99 -2.24 3.10
C THR A 66 5.76 -2.06 1.80
N VAL A 67 5.38 -1.08 0.97
CA VAL A 67 6.09 -0.76 -0.27
C VAL A 67 7.50 -0.26 0.04
N LEU A 68 7.69 0.55 1.09
CA LEU A 68 8.99 1.03 1.51
C LEU A 68 9.93 -0.13 1.85
N LYS A 69 9.49 -1.05 2.71
CA LYS A 69 10.24 -2.25 3.09
C LYS A 69 10.58 -3.11 1.87
N GLN A 70 9.63 -3.28 0.95
CA GLN A 70 9.84 -4.05 -0.27
C GLN A 70 10.87 -3.39 -1.20
N ASN A 71 10.81 -2.07 -1.39
CA ASN A 71 11.76 -1.33 -2.22
C ASN A 71 13.18 -1.43 -1.65
N LEU A 72 13.34 -1.21 -0.33
CA LEU A 72 14.62 -1.35 0.36
C LEU A 72 15.19 -2.76 0.24
N TRP A 73 14.36 -3.78 0.44
CA TRP A 73 14.77 -5.17 0.29
C TRP A 73 15.19 -5.51 -1.14
N SER A 74 14.48 -5.00 -2.15
CA SER A 74 14.84 -5.19 -3.56
C SER A 74 16.18 -4.53 -3.91
N MET A 75 16.44 -3.31 -3.42
CA MET A 75 17.69 -2.61 -3.67
C MET A 75 18.87 -3.30 -2.99
N ARG A 76 18.72 -3.77 -1.76
CA ARG A 76 19.76 -4.55 -1.04
C ARG A 76 20.13 -5.83 -1.78
N ARG A 77 19.13 -6.57 -2.25
CA ARG A 77 19.39 -7.76 -3.07
C ARG A 77 20.11 -7.43 -4.38
N ALA A 78 19.81 -6.28 -4.99
CA ALA A 78 20.53 -5.82 -6.17
C ALA A 78 22.00 -5.48 -5.87
N ILE A 79 22.29 -4.88 -4.72
CA ILE A 79 23.68 -4.63 -4.25
C ILE A 79 24.42 -5.95 -4.04
N ASP A 80 23.79 -6.90 -3.34
CA ASP A 80 24.38 -8.21 -3.06
C ASP A 80 24.68 -8.95 -4.37
N GLN A 81 23.74 -8.93 -5.33
CA GLN A 81 23.90 -9.56 -6.63
C GLN A 81 25.01 -8.89 -7.45
N TYR A 82 25.05 -7.55 -7.50
CA TYR A 82 26.11 -6.81 -8.18
C TYR A 82 27.49 -7.18 -7.62
N THR A 83 27.59 -7.25 -6.30
CA THR A 83 28.84 -7.58 -5.60
C THR A 83 29.27 -9.02 -5.86
N ALA A 84 28.33 -9.96 -5.88
CA ALA A 84 28.60 -11.36 -6.22
C ALA A 84 29.10 -11.54 -7.66
N ASP A 85 28.53 -10.79 -8.61
CA ASP A 85 28.84 -10.93 -10.04
C ASP A 85 30.08 -10.13 -10.48
N LYS A 86 30.34 -8.97 -9.87
CA LYS A 86 31.45 -8.07 -10.23
C LYS A 86 32.65 -8.16 -9.29
N GLY A 87 32.48 -8.80 -8.14
CA GLY A 87 33.52 -8.88 -7.10
C GLY A 87 33.86 -7.54 -6.45
N LYS A 88 33.00 -6.53 -6.63
CA LYS A 88 33.13 -5.20 -6.04
C LYS A 88 31.75 -4.59 -5.79
N MET A 89 31.62 -3.76 -4.77
CA MET A 89 30.40 -3.02 -4.47
C MET A 89 30.18 -1.87 -5.48
N PRO A 90 28.91 -1.52 -5.77
CA PRO A 90 28.58 -0.37 -6.61
C PRO A 90 28.94 0.94 -5.88
N LYS A 91 29.21 2.03 -6.59
CA LYS A 91 29.51 3.33 -5.96
C LYS A 91 28.25 4.09 -5.57
N SER A 92 27.18 3.93 -6.35
CA SER A 92 25.88 4.53 -6.09
C SER A 92 24.76 3.62 -6.58
N ILE A 93 23.51 4.00 -6.26
CA ILE A 93 22.33 3.28 -6.78
C ILE A 93 22.23 3.40 -8.31
N ASP A 94 22.75 4.47 -8.91
CA ASP A 94 22.72 4.67 -10.36
C ASP A 94 23.54 3.60 -11.11
N ASP A 95 24.66 3.14 -10.53
CA ASP A 95 25.46 2.04 -11.10
C ASP A 95 24.63 0.74 -11.22
N LEU A 96 23.70 0.50 -10.28
CA LEU A 96 22.80 -0.66 -10.31
C LEU A 96 21.77 -0.56 -11.44
N VAL A 97 21.34 0.66 -11.77
CA VAL A 97 20.39 0.91 -12.87
C VAL A 97 21.09 0.79 -14.21
N GLU A 98 22.30 1.35 -14.33
CA GLU A 98 23.13 1.24 -15.53
C GLU A 98 23.50 -0.21 -15.83
N ALA A 99 23.92 -0.95 -14.80
CA ALA A 99 24.27 -2.36 -14.91
C ALA A 99 23.06 -3.31 -14.96
N LYS A 100 21.82 -2.78 -15.01
CA LYS A 100 20.56 -3.53 -15.18
C LYS A 100 20.23 -4.50 -14.05
N TYR A 101 20.75 -4.29 -12.84
CA TYR A 101 20.28 -4.99 -11.64
C TYR A 101 19.01 -4.36 -11.07
N LEU A 102 18.78 -3.07 -11.35
CA LEU A 102 17.52 -2.36 -11.14
C LEU A 102 17.02 -1.81 -12.48
N ASN A 103 15.72 -1.88 -12.72
CA ASN A 103 15.12 -1.28 -13.92
C ASN A 103 15.16 0.25 -13.85
N GLU A 104 14.82 0.79 -12.67
CA GLU A 104 14.83 2.22 -12.34
C GLU A 104 14.95 2.38 -10.82
N LYS A 105 15.29 3.59 -10.37
CA LYS A 105 15.35 3.93 -8.94
C LYS A 105 13.91 3.99 -8.40
N PRO A 106 13.53 3.12 -7.43
CA PRO A 106 12.18 3.12 -6.91
C PRO A 106 11.88 4.43 -6.19
N MET A 107 10.63 4.86 -6.22
CA MET A 107 10.14 6.04 -5.51
C MET A 107 9.90 5.70 -4.03
N ASP A 108 10.34 6.56 -3.12
CA ASP A 108 10.03 6.45 -1.70
C ASP A 108 8.53 6.77 -1.50
N PRO A 109 7.71 5.84 -0.97
CA PRO A 109 6.26 6.04 -0.81
C PRO A 109 5.89 7.00 0.34
N ILE A 110 6.84 7.42 1.18
CA ILE A 110 6.64 8.36 2.28
C ILE A 110 7.01 9.79 1.85
N LEU A 111 8.19 9.96 1.25
CA LEU A 111 8.67 11.26 0.76
C LEU A 111 8.21 11.60 -0.65
N GLU A 112 7.67 10.61 -1.38
CA GLU A 112 7.26 10.72 -2.78
C GLU A 112 8.42 11.23 -3.67
N LYS A 113 9.65 10.78 -3.37
CA LYS A 113 10.88 11.14 -4.10
C LYS A 113 11.75 9.90 -4.33
N PRO A 114 12.50 9.81 -5.44
CA PRO A 114 13.45 8.73 -5.68
C PRO A 114 14.79 8.98 -4.97
N GLU A 115 14.76 9.55 -3.76
CA GLU A 115 15.95 9.87 -2.97
C GLU A 115 16.08 8.88 -1.82
N TRP A 116 17.24 8.23 -1.73
CA TRP A 116 17.51 7.21 -0.72
C TRP A 116 18.81 7.54 -0.01
N LYS A 117 18.91 7.15 1.26
CA LYS A 117 20.11 7.30 2.07
C LYS A 117 21.10 6.20 1.68
N GLU A 118 22.16 6.60 0.99
CA GLU A 118 23.25 5.71 0.60
C GLU A 118 24.25 5.59 1.76
N ILE A 119 24.49 4.36 2.20
CA ILE A 119 25.42 4.04 3.28
C ILE A 119 26.60 3.32 2.66
N GLU A 120 27.72 4.00 2.60
CA GLU A 120 28.99 3.43 2.13
C GLU A 120 29.64 2.59 3.23
N GLY A 121 30.23 1.47 2.82
CA GLY A 121 31.01 0.58 3.69
C GLY A 121 32.27 0.10 2.98
N ASP A 122 33.14 -0.54 3.76
CA ASP A 122 34.35 -1.18 3.24
C ASP A 122 33.97 -2.48 2.52
N ASP A 123 34.55 -2.72 1.34
CA ASP A 123 34.23 -3.89 0.52
C ASP A 123 34.91 -5.15 1.07
N PRO A 124 34.16 -6.24 1.33
CA PRO A 124 34.74 -7.48 1.84
C PRO A 124 35.70 -8.15 0.84
N ASN A 125 35.59 -7.85 -0.46
CA ASN A 125 36.44 -8.41 -1.51
C ASN A 125 37.65 -7.52 -1.82
N ASN A 126 37.59 -6.23 -1.47
CA ASN A 126 38.68 -5.29 -1.72
C ASN A 126 38.83 -4.29 -0.57
N GLU A 127 39.80 -4.54 0.30
CA GLU A 127 40.06 -3.73 1.50
C GLU A 127 40.41 -2.24 1.22
N ASN A 128 40.73 -1.90 -0.03
CA ASN A 128 41.09 -0.53 -0.42
C ASN A 128 39.96 0.23 -1.13
N GLU A 129 38.84 -0.44 -1.40
CA GLU A 129 37.70 0.15 -2.10
C GLU A 129 36.48 0.22 -1.18
N ARG A 130 35.79 1.37 -1.23
CA ARG A 130 34.53 1.60 -0.55
C ARG A 130 33.41 1.64 -1.58
N GLY A 131 32.27 1.09 -1.21
CA GLY A 131 31.09 1.10 -2.05
C GLY A 131 29.82 1.14 -1.23
N LEU A 132 28.70 1.27 -1.93
CA LEU A 132 27.36 1.25 -1.37
C LEU A 132 27.11 -0.11 -0.72
N GLN A 133 27.10 -0.12 0.61
CA GLN A 133 26.86 -1.32 1.42
C GLN A 133 25.37 -1.47 1.73
N ASN A 134 24.71 -0.36 2.02
CA ASN A 134 23.31 -0.38 2.40
C ASN A 134 22.58 0.86 1.89
N VAL A 135 21.25 0.74 1.77
CA VAL A 135 20.33 1.80 1.41
C VAL A 135 19.27 1.89 2.49
N GLY A 136 18.94 3.11 2.91
CA GLY A 136 17.86 3.41 3.86
C GLY A 136 16.93 4.51 3.35
N SER A 137 15.80 4.71 4.00
CA SER A 137 14.91 5.84 3.68
C SER A 137 15.44 7.15 4.27
N LEU A 138 15.16 8.26 3.59
CA LEU A 138 15.38 9.62 4.12
C LEU A 138 14.15 10.16 4.87
N ALA A 139 13.05 9.39 4.93
CA ALA A 139 11.82 9.81 5.56
C ALA A 139 12.02 10.08 7.06
N GLU A 140 11.44 11.19 7.54
CA GLU A 140 11.38 11.50 8.96
C GLU A 140 10.18 10.81 9.61
N GLY A 141 10.36 10.38 10.86
CA GLY A 141 9.31 9.75 11.67
C GLY A 141 9.49 8.25 11.87
N THR A 142 8.45 7.64 12.44
CA THR A 142 8.41 6.21 12.77
C THR A 142 7.27 5.52 12.05
N ASP A 143 7.48 4.24 11.75
CA ASP A 143 6.46 3.29 11.34
C ASP A 143 5.40 3.13 12.44
N SER A 144 4.24 2.62 12.05
CA SER A 144 3.22 2.03 12.92
C SER A 144 3.77 1.07 14.01
N ASP A 145 4.90 0.40 13.77
CA ASP A 145 5.60 -0.44 14.75
C ASP A 145 6.54 0.33 15.71
N GLY A 146 6.73 1.64 15.52
CA GLY A 146 7.61 2.49 16.32
C GLY A 146 9.09 2.48 15.90
N VAL A 147 9.41 1.87 14.76
CA VAL A 147 10.76 1.87 14.19
C VAL A 147 10.96 3.10 13.28
N GLU A 148 12.07 3.79 13.43
CA GLU A 148 12.42 4.94 12.58
C GLU A 148 12.65 4.53 11.13
N TYR A 149 12.11 5.29 10.18
CA TYR A 149 12.26 4.95 8.75
C TYR A 149 13.72 4.91 8.28
N SER A 150 14.57 5.72 8.89
CA SER A 150 16.01 5.79 8.61
C SER A 150 16.80 4.55 9.06
N LYS A 151 16.22 3.70 9.90
CA LYS A 151 16.82 2.45 10.40
C LYS A 151 16.45 1.23 9.58
N TYR A 152 15.45 1.35 8.69
CA TYR A 152 15.08 0.24 7.83
C TYR A 152 16.20 -0.10 6.88
#